data_AF-D9W4T8-F1
#
_entry.id   AF-D9W4T8-F1
#
_cell.length_a   1.000
_cell.length_b   1.000
_cell.length_c   1.000
_cell.angle_alpha   90.00
_cell.angle_beta   90.00
_cell.angle_gamma   90.00
#
_symmetry.space_group_name_H-M   'P 1'
#
loop_
_entity.id
_entity.type
_entity.pdbx_description
1 polymer ?
#
loop_
_entity_poly.entity_id
_entity_poly.type
_entity_poly.pdbx_seq_one_letter_code
_entity_poly.pdbx_strand_id
1 'polypeptide(L)'
;MDVVSSRVALSGVQLWQGHSVVGSVLVAVVGLLWWRARRKAGVIRVLLQVPLVFAGLMGLLLFALLIRDVVRDEQVLFVLLHFELRTMLILGVLLLVWEGCRTAQASEAEVSIGFWDVSSRAVFRPVMYLVGGLLVVLLLRNEQIRALLADSENPLRIVGFVVAALLMRIGLWKPRPAESALVVRCQDYLYRLQTVQSSSNALSTSLTKLLTLGTSHTSSLSTVPVSFPELVDDFRRLLGLIAAEKAEVGQIVVIAIDEVDRLGSDSQALAFLSEIKAILGVPDVYYLISVAEDVGAAFVRRGLPHRDVTDSSLDDILHVQPSTLEESREILSSRSKTLTGPYAALAHALSGGGLRDLLRYGLQILEMQEKSQSYELTEISRHLILEELSETLAGFRTLLSKHQFSRTTSTILGSFGALVRDVQLPCSCAVVSLRPTLERFAFYGSADHSETLSSPDLVDTTRELIEEASAYAYFSLTLLDIFSSNGLDRRTALAAAFGREGSLQRLADARQELGISPYSARTLLDGIRVAWSLPLQPRANGDIPLQRASDCAIHTS
;
A
#
# COMPACT_ATOMS: atom_id res chain seq x y z
N MET A 1 55.95 -0.18 -48.77
CA MET A 1 54.80 0.56 -48.22
C MET A 1 55.00 2.08 -48.23
N ASP A 2 56.17 2.61 -48.62
CA ASP A 2 56.48 4.05 -48.56
C ASP A 2 56.02 4.91 -49.75
N VAL A 3 55.56 4.30 -50.84
CA VAL A 3 55.13 5.05 -52.05
C VAL A 3 53.65 5.45 -52.00
N VAL A 4 52.84 4.79 -51.16
CA VAL A 4 51.40 5.09 -51.02
C VAL A 4 51.15 6.11 -49.91
N SER A 5 51.91 6.07 -48.81
CA SER A 5 51.80 7.06 -47.72
C SER A 5 52.24 8.46 -48.16
N SER A 6 53.27 8.56 -49.01
CA SER A 6 53.76 9.83 -49.54
C SER A 6 52.77 10.51 -50.49
N ARG A 7 52.06 9.76 -51.35
CA ARG A 7 51.04 10.33 -52.25
C ARG A 7 49.81 10.87 -51.52
N VAL A 8 49.37 10.21 -50.45
CA VAL A 8 48.21 10.67 -49.65
C VAL A 8 48.56 11.93 -48.86
N ALA A 9 49.77 12.00 -48.29
CA ALA A 9 50.25 13.19 -47.57
C ALA A 9 50.42 14.41 -48.50
N LEU A 10 50.96 14.23 -49.71
CA LEU A 10 51.09 15.30 -50.72
C LEU A 10 49.72 15.81 -51.21
N SER A 11 48.74 14.91 -51.36
CA SER A 11 47.39 15.27 -51.82
C SER A 11 46.62 16.11 -50.79
N GLY A 12 46.78 15.82 -49.50
CA GLY A 12 46.16 16.59 -48.41
C GLY A 12 46.69 18.02 -48.30
N VAL A 13 48.00 18.21 -48.50
CA VAL A 13 48.65 19.53 -48.47
C VAL A 13 48.24 20.37 -49.68
N GLN A 14 48.11 19.77 -50.88
CA GLN A 14 47.62 20.46 -52.09
C GLN A 14 46.13 20.87 -52.01
N LEU A 15 45.32 20.11 -51.28
CA LEU A 15 43.92 20.46 -51.00
C LEU A 15 43.82 21.70 -50.08
N TRP A 16 44.70 21.77 -49.08
CA TRP A 16 44.76 22.87 -48.10
C TRP A 16 45.37 24.15 -48.68
N GLN A 17 46.27 24.02 -49.66
CA GLN A 17 46.89 25.15 -50.39
C GLN A 17 46.06 25.63 -51.60
N GLY A 18 44.83 25.14 -51.78
CA GLY A 18 43.88 25.67 -52.78
C GLY A 18 44.17 25.32 -54.25
N HIS A 19 45.07 24.37 -54.53
CA HIS A 19 45.46 24.02 -55.90
C HIS A 19 44.50 23.03 -56.59
N SER A 20 43.50 22.52 -55.87
CA SER A 20 42.44 21.66 -56.44
C SER A 20 41.05 22.25 -56.17
N VAL A 21 40.57 23.07 -57.12
CA VAL A 21 39.23 23.69 -57.06
C VAL A 21 38.12 22.64 -56.88
N VAL A 22 38.29 21.47 -57.49
CA VAL A 22 37.33 20.36 -57.37
C VAL A 22 37.30 19.78 -55.95
N GLY A 23 38.46 19.68 -55.28
CA GLY A 23 38.56 19.13 -53.93
C GLY A 23 37.96 20.05 -52.88
N SER A 24 38.21 21.36 -52.99
CA SER A 24 37.66 22.37 -52.08
C SER A 24 36.14 22.53 -52.25
N VAL A 25 35.61 22.47 -53.47
CA VAL A 25 34.16 22.49 -53.73
C VAL A 25 33.50 21.23 -53.16
N LEU A 26 34.11 20.06 -53.31
CA LEU A 26 33.53 18.81 -52.81
C LEU A 26 33.47 18.78 -51.27
N VAL A 27 34.52 19.26 -50.59
CA VAL A 27 34.51 19.42 -49.13
C VAL A 27 33.45 20.43 -48.68
N ALA A 28 33.29 21.55 -49.39
CA ALA A 28 32.27 22.55 -49.08
C ALA A 28 30.85 22.00 -49.28
N VAL A 29 30.59 21.28 -50.37
CA VAL A 29 29.28 20.65 -50.66
C VAL A 29 28.96 19.57 -49.62
N VAL A 30 29.92 18.73 -49.26
CA VAL A 30 29.75 17.74 -48.18
C VAL A 30 29.49 18.42 -46.84
N GLY A 31 30.21 19.50 -46.52
CA GLY A 31 29.98 20.31 -45.32
C GLY A 31 28.60 20.97 -45.26
N LEU A 32 28.07 21.42 -46.41
CA LEU A 32 26.75 22.04 -46.51
C LEU A 32 25.63 21.01 -46.40
N LEU A 33 25.79 19.85 -47.05
CA LEU A 33 24.89 18.71 -46.91
C LEU A 33 24.86 18.19 -45.47
N TRP A 34 26.02 18.15 -44.80
CA TRP A 34 26.15 17.82 -43.37
C TRP A 34 25.39 18.81 -42.48
N TRP A 35 25.61 20.11 -42.68
CA TRP A 35 24.96 21.17 -41.90
C TRP A 35 23.44 21.16 -42.04
N ARG A 36 22.92 20.75 -43.20
CA ARG A 36 21.49 20.59 -43.46
C ARG A 36 20.93 19.30 -42.87
N ALA A 37 21.70 18.21 -42.91
CA ALA A 37 21.26 16.89 -42.43
C ALA A 37 21.30 16.75 -40.89
N ARG A 38 22.23 17.42 -40.19
CA ARG A 38 22.35 17.36 -38.71
C ARG A 38 21.12 17.84 -37.93
N ARG A 39 20.21 18.61 -38.57
CA ARG A 39 18.97 19.08 -37.92
C ARG A 39 17.90 17.99 -37.81
N LYS A 40 18.05 16.85 -38.51
CA LYS A 40 17.14 15.71 -38.40
C LYS A 40 17.68 14.72 -37.35
N ALA A 41 16.92 14.48 -36.28
CA ALA A 41 17.28 13.56 -35.20
C ALA A 41 17.56 12.10 -35.65
N GLY A 42 17.14 11.73 -36.88
CA GLY A 42 17.47 10.44 -37.48
C GLY A 42 18.89 10.35 -38.04
N VAL A 43 19.45 11.44 -38.57
CA VAL A 43 20.79 11.44 -39.21
C VAL A 43 21.90 11.31 -38.16
N ILE A 44 21.77 12.00 -37.03
CA ILE A 44 22.71 11.88 -35.90
C ILE A 44 22.70 10.44 -35.34
N ARG A 45 21.53 9.81 -35.25
CA ARG A 45 21.40 8.41 -34.80
C ARG A 45 22.07 7.42 -35.76
N VAL A 46 21.84 7.56 -37.06
CA VAL A 46 22.49 6.71 -38.08
C VAL A 46 24.01 6.90 -38.04
N LEU A 47 24.49 8.13 -37.84
CA LEU A 47 25.92 8.41 -37.82
C LEU A 47 26.64 7.89 -36.57
N LEU A 48 25.98 7.95 -35.41
CA LEU A 48 26.49 7.32 -34.19
C LEU A 48 26.57 5.79 -34.30
N GLN A 49 25.78 5.19 -35.21
CA GLN A 49 25.82 3.76 -35.49
C GLN A 49 26.91 3.35 -36.48
N VAL A 50 27.38 4.24 -37.36
CA VAL A 50 28.47 3.94 -38.32
C VAL A 50 29.74 3.40 -37.65
N PRO A 51 30.31 4.03 -36.59
CA PRO A 51 31.51 3.50 -35.94
C PRO A 51 31.23 2.18 -35.20
N LEU A 52 30.01 1.98 -34.70
CA LEU A 52 29.60 0.73 -34.04
C LEU A 52 29.54 -0.42 -35.06
N VAL A 53 28.88 -0.22 -36.20
CA VAL A 53 28.81 -1.20 -37.29
C VAL A 53 30.20 -1.51 -37.84
N PHE A 54 31.05 -0.49 -38.00
CA PHE A 54 32.44 -0.68 -38.43
C PHE A 54 33.25 -1.48 -37.41
N ALA A 55 33.10 -1.21 -36.10
CA ALA A 55 33.70 -2.02 -35.05
C ALA A 55 33.24 -3.49 -35.11
N GLY A 56 31.95 -3.72 -35.37
CA GLY A 56 31.40 -5.07 -35.56
C GLY A 56 32.02 -5.81 -36.75
N LEU A 57 32.16 -5.14 -37.91
CA LEU A 57 32.81 -5.70 -39.11
C LEU A 57 34.29 -5.98 -38.89
N MET A 58 35.00 -5.08 -38.20
CA MET A 58 36.41 -5.28 -37.82
C MET A 58 36.58 -6.45 -36.85
N GLY A 59 35.66 -6.61 -35.89
CA GLY A 59 35.63 -7.78 -35.01
C GLY A 59 35.43 -9.08 -35.78
N LEU A 60 34.53 -9.11 -36.77
CA LEU A 60 34.29 -10.28 -37.62
C LEU A 60 35.53 -10.65 -38.46
N LEU A 61 36.19 -9.64 -39.03
CA LEU A 61 37.41 -9.83 -39.81
C LEU A 61 38.57 -10.35 -38.95
N LEU A 62 38.75 -9.80 -37.74
CA LEU A 62 39.74 -10.30 -36.77
C LEU A 62 39.44 -11.75 -36.36
N PHE A 63 38.18 -12.08 -36.09
CA PHE A 63 37.76 -13.44 -35.74
C PHE A 63 38.07 -14.45 -36.86
N ALA A 64 37.78 -14.09 -38.12
CA ALA A 64 38.07 -14.92 -39.28
C ALA A 64 39.58 -15.14 -39.52
N LEU A 65 40.39 -14.09 -39.30
CA LEU A 65 41.85 -14.19 -39.39
C LEU A 65 42.43 -15.09 -38.30
N LEU A 66 41.91 -14.99 -37.07
CA LEU A 66 42.33 -15.84 -35.95
C LEU A 66 41.93 -17.31 -36.15
N ILE A 67 40.73 -17.59 -36.69
CA ILE A 67 40.34 -18.95 -37.06
C ILE A 67 41.27 -19.51 -38.13
N ARG A 68 41.59 -18.71 -39.16
CA ARG A 68 42.52 -19.12 -40.22
C ARG A 68 43.91 -19.44 -39.68
N ASP A 69 44.39 -18.68 -38.70
CA ASP A 69 45.67 -18.90 -38.04
C ASP A 69 45.66 -20.22 -37.24
N VAL A 70 44.60 -20.47 -36.47
CA VAL A 70 44.42 -21.70 -35.68
C VAL A 70 44.29 -22.94 -36.56
N VAL A 71 43.58 -22.87 -37.69
CA VAL A 71 43.41 -24.00 -38.62
C VAL A 71 44.73 -24.35 -39.35
N ARG A 72 45.65 -23.39 -39.48
CA ARG A 72 46.94 -23.61 -40.15
C ARG A 72 48.00 -24.20 -39.21
N ASP A 73 47.73 -24.19 -37.91
CA ASP A 73 48.62 -24.70 -36.87
C ASP A 73 48.39 -26.22 -36.70
N GLU A 74 49.29 -27.03 -37.27
CA GLU A 74 49.19 -28.50 -37.25
C GLU A 74 49.20 -29.09 -35.84
N GLN A 75 49.84 -28.42 -34.87
CA GLN A 75 49.91 -28.89 -33.49
C GLN A 75 48.55 -28.71 -32.77
N VAL A 76 47.91 -27.57 -32.99
CA VAL A 76 46.58 -27.28 -32.44
C VAL A 76 45.52 -28.18 -33.08
N LEU A 77 45.61 -28.39 -34.40
CA LEU A 77 44.71 -29.29 -35.13
C LEU A 77 44.83 -30.73 -34.65
N PHE A 78 46.05 -31.21 -34.39
CA PHE A 78 46.31 -32.55 -33.87
C PHE A 78 45.68 -32.76 -32.48
N VAL A 79 45.82 -31.78 -31.58
CA VAL A 79 45.22 -31.86 -30.24
C VAL A 79 43.68 -31.77 -30.29
N LEU A 80 43.12 -30.94 -31.18
CA LEU A 80 41.67 -30.84 -31.40
C LEU A 80 41.06 -32.15 -31.94
N LEU A 81 41.77 -32.85 -32.82
CA LEU A 81 41.34 -34.13 -33.39
C LEU A 81 41.46 -35.31 -32.41
N HIS A 82 42.39 -35.24 -31.45
CA HIS A 82 42.59 -36.28 -30.42
C HIS A 82 41.90 -35.98 -29.08
N PHE A 83 41.04 -34.95 -29.06
CA PHE A 83 40.31 -34.55 -27.88
C PHE A 83 39.20 -35.57 -27.57
N GLU A 84 39.03 -35.95 -26.30
CA GLU A 84 37.98 -36.90 -25.92
C GLU A 84 36.59 -36.35 -26.28
N LEU A 85 35.85 -37.09 -27.12
CA LEU A 85 34.51 -36.73 -27.61
C LEU A 85 33.53 -36.40 -26.47
N ARG A 86 33.67 -37.10 -25.33
CA ARG A 86 32.85 -36.88 -24.13
C ARG A 86 33.05 -35.47 -23.56
N THR A 87 34.28 -34.98 -23.52
CA THR A 87 34.62 -33.65 -22.99
C THR A 87 34.17 -32.55 -23.94
N MET A 88 34.27 -32.76 -25.25
CA MET A 88 33.70 -31.87 -26.27
C MET A 88 32.18 -31.73 -26.15
N LEU A 89 31.46 -32.84 -25.96
CA LEU A 89 30.01 -32.83 -25.78
C LEU A 89 29.59 -32.09 -24.50
N ILE A 90 30.28 -32.32 -23.38
CA ILE A 90 29.98 -31.62 -22.11
C ILE A 90 30.21 -30.11 -22.25
N LEU A 91 31.32 -29.69 -22.87
CA LEU A 91 31.61 -28.27 -23.08
C LEU A 91 30.59 -27.62 -24.02
N GLY A 92 30.19 -28.32 -25.09
CA GLY A 92 29.16 -27.86 -26.03
C GLY A 92 27.79 -27.69 -25.37
N VAL A 93 27.36 -28.64 -24.54
CA VAL A 93 26.10 -28.54 -23.77
C VAL A 93 26.14 -27.37 -22.80
N LEU A 94 27.25 -27.19 -22.06
CA LEU A 94 27.38 -26.06 -21.12
C LEU A 94 27.36 -24.70 -21.84
N LEU A 95 27.99 -24.59 -23.00
CA LEU A 95 27.93 -23.37 -23.84
C LEU A 95 26.50 -23.09 -24.34
N LEU A 96 25.76 -24.12 -24.79
CA LEU A 96 24.38 -23.99 -25.21
C LEU A 96 23.46 -23.55 -24.07
N VAL A 97 23.63 -24.12 -22.88
CA VAL A 97 22.87 -23.75 -21.67
C VAL A 97 23.21 -22.31 -21.24
N TRP A 98 24.48 -21.93 -21.30
CA TRP A 98 24.92 -20.56 -20.98
C TRP A 98 24.30 -19.53 -21.94
N GLU A 99 24.30 -19.81 -23.25
CA GLU A 99 23.72 -18.95 -24.27
C GLU A 99 22.18 -18.89 -24.18
N GLY A 100 21.54 -20.01 -23.86
CA GLY A 100 20.10 -20.08 -23.58
C GLY A 100 19.69 -19.23 -22.37
N CYS A 101 20.44 -19.30 -21.26
CA CYS A 101 20.17 -18.46 -20.09
C CYS A 101 20.40 -16.97 -20.39
N ARG A 102 21.41 -16.64 -21.20
CA ARG A 102 21.73 -15.27 -21.61
C ARG A 102 20.61 -14.66 -22.45
N THR A 103 20.04 -15.41 -23.39
CA THR A 103 18.93 -14.95 -24.23
C THR A 103 17.64 -14.80 -23.42
N ALA A 104 17.35 -15.73 -22.51
CA ALA A 104 16.21 -15.64 -21.60
C ALA A 104 16.29 -14.41 -20.68
N GLN A 105 17.48 -14.07 -20.14
CA GLN A 105 17.69 -12.88 -19.31
C GLN A 105 17.46 -11.55 -20.06
N ALA A 106 17.71 -11.54 -21.37
CA ALA A 106 17.52 -10.36 -22.21
C ALA A 106 16.03 -10.10 -22.52
N SER A 107 15.17 -11.09 -22.35
CA SER A 107 13.71 -10.92 -22.47
C SER A 107 13.16 -10.27 -21.20
N GLU A 108 12.23 -9.32 -21.36
CA GLU A 108 11.47 -8.73 -20.24
C GLU A 108 10.24 -9.59 -19.86
N ALA A 109 10.25 -10.87 -20.23
CA ALA A 109 9.18 -11.78 -19.89
C ALA A 109 9.20 -12.09 -18.39
N GLU A 110 8.04 -12.01 -17.76
CA GLU A 110 7.81 -12.51 -16.41
C GLU A 110 7.56 -14.02 -16.49
N VAL A 111 8.26 -14.79 -15.65
CA VAL A 111 8.10 -16.24 -15.60
C VAL A 111 7.25 -16.55 -14.37
N SER A 112 5.98 -16.87 -14.60
CA SER A 112 5.06 -17.29 -13.55
C SER A 112 5.43 -18.71 -13.09
N ILE A 113 6.03 -18.82 -11.91
CA ILE A 113 6.28 -20.12 -11.26
C ILE A 113 5.27 -20.27 -10.12
N GLY A 114 4.13 -20.88 -10.43
CA GLY A 114 3.04 -21.05 -9.46
C GLY A 114 2.39 -19.71 -9.08
N PHE A 115 2.37 -19.37 -7.79
CA PHE A 115 1.76 -18.14 -7.24
C PHE A 115 2.69 -16.91 -7.26
N TRP A 116 3.91 -17.04 -7.81
CA TRP A 116 4.92 -16.01 -7.76
C TRP A 116 5.30 -15.58 -9.18
N ASP A 117 5.05 -14.32 -9.49
CA ASP A 117 5.58 -13.67 -10.69
C ASP A 117 6.99 -13.18 -10.38
N VAL A 118 7.98 -13.99 -10.78
CA VAL A 118 9.39 -13.67 -10.56
C VAL A 118 9.98 -13.18 -11.87
N SER A 119 10.61 -12.01 -11.83
CA SER A 119 11.31 -11.47 -12.99
C SER A 119 12.34 -12.48 -13.52
N SER A 120 12.30 -12.78 -14.81
CA SER A 120 13.25 -13.68 -15.49
C SER A 120 14.71 -13.30 -15.20
N ARG A 121 14.99 -12.00 -15.04
CA ARG A 121 16.31 -11.48 -14.67
C ARG A 121 16.82 -11.98 -13.32
N ALA A 122 15.95 -12.16 -12.33
CA ALA A 122 16.35 -12.62 -11.00
C ALA A 122 16.73 -14.11 -10.98
N VAL A 123 16.09 -14.92 -11.81
CA VAL A 123 16.29 -16.38 -11.84
C VAL A 123 17.47 -16.79 -12.74
N PHE A 124 17.56 -16.24 -13.95
CA PHE A 124 18.57 -16.69 -14.92
C PHE A 124 19.97 -16.12 -14.68
N ARG A 125 20.09 -15.00 -13.96
CA ARG A 125 21.38 -14.34 -13.67
C ARG A 125 22.32 -15.18 -12.79
N PRO A 126 21.91 -15.73 -11.63
CA PRO A 126 22.79 -16.59 -10.82
C PRO A 126 23.14 -17.90 -11.54
N VAL A 127 22.19 -18.49 -12.28
CA VAL A 127 22.40 -19.70 -13.07
C VAL A 127 23.46 -19.47 -14.15
N MET A 128 23.42 -18.33 -14.85
CA MET A 128 24.41 -17.97 -15.85
C MET A 128 25.83 -17.86 -15.27
N TYR A 129 26.00 -17.24 -14.10
CA TYR A 129 27.30 -17.16 -13.44
C TYR A 129 27.80 -18.53 -12.95
N LEU A 130 26.90 -19.39 -12.47
CA LEU A 130 27.26 -20.74 -12.02
C LEU A 130 27.70 -21.63 -13.19
N VAL A 131 26.97 -21.62 -14.30
CA VAL A 131 27.32 -22.35 -15.53
C VAL A 131 28.62 -21.81 -16.13
N GLY A 132 28.80 -20.49 -16.17
CA GLY A 132 30.04 -19.85 -16.61
C GLY A 132 31.24 -20.21 -15.73
N GLY A 133 31.06 -20.24 -14.41
CA GLY A 133 32.10 -20.67 -13.46
C GLY A 133 32.46 -22.15 -13.63
N LEU A 134 31.46 -23.02 -13.80
CA LEU A 134 31.67 -24.45 -14.06
C LEU A 134 32.44 -24.68 -15.37
N LEU A 135 32.14 -23.91 -16.42
CA LEU A 135 32.85 -23.95 -17.69
C LEU A 135 34.34 -23.62 -17.50
N VAL A 136 34.65 -22.53 -16.78
CA VAL A 136 36.04 -22.12 -16.49
C VAL A 136 36.78 -23.17 -15.65
N VAL A 137 36.14 -23.74 -14.64
CA VAL A 137 36.73 -24.79 -13.79
C VAL A 137 37.03 -26.06 -14.59
N LEU A 138 36.13 -26.48 -15.48
CA LEU A 138 36.34 -27.64 -16.35
C LEU A 138 37.45 -27.40 -17.37
N LEU A 139 37.54 -26.18 -17.92
CA LEU A 139 38.63 -25.78 -18.81
C LEU A 139 39.98 -25.80 -18.10
N LEU A 140 40.05 -25.32 -16.85
CA LEU A 140 41.30 -25.28 -16.06
C LEU A 140 41.71 -26.64 -15.48
N ARG A 141 40.78 -27.57 -15.23
CA ARG A 141 41.10 -28.91 -14.71
C ARG A 141 41.67 -29.85 -15.77
N ASN A 142 41.35 -29.67 -17.04
CA ASN A 142 41.82 -30.56 -18.09
C ASN A 142 43.30 -30.30 -18.42
N GLU A 143 44.15 -31.32 -18.27
CA GLU A 143 45.60 -31.21 -18.52
C GLU A 143 45.93 -30.92 -19.98
N GLN A 144 45.13 -31.44 -20.93
CA GLN A 144 45.31 -31.17 -22.36
C GLN A 144 45.03 -29.70 -22.72
N ILE A 145 44.07 -29.07 -22.04
CA ILE A 145 43.72 -27.65 -22.24
C ILE A 145 44.76 -26.75 -21.58
N ARG A 146 45.27 -27.14 -20.40
CA ARG A 146 46.39 -26.43 -19.74
C ARG A 146 47.66 -26.45 -20.57
N ALA A 147 47.96 -27.57 -21.25
CA ALA A 147 49.09 -27.65 -22.17
C ALA A 147 48.94 -26.69 -23.37
N LEU A 148 47.73 -26.53 -23.91
CA LEU A 148 47.44 -25.51 -24.93
C LEU A 148 47.59 -24.08 -24.41
N LEU A 149 47.13 -23.80 -23.18
CA LEU A 149 47.20 -22.46 -22.58
C LEU A 149 48.63 -22.02 -22.18
N ALA A 150 49.54 -22.97 -21.95
CA ALA A 150 50.91 -22.73 -21.50
C ALA A 150 51.90 -22.41 -22.63
N ASP A 151 51.46 -22.49 -23.89
CA ASP A 151 52.28 -22.15 -25.06
C ASP A 151 52.40 -20.62 -25.23
N SER A 152 53.58 -20.13 -25.61
CA SER A 152 53.90 -18.70 -25.62
C SER A 152 53.11 -17.86 -26.64
N GLU A 153 52.54 -18.50 -27.67
CA GLU A 153 51.78 -17.82 -28.74
C GLU A 153 50.25 -17.85 -28.51
N ASN A 154 49.75 -18.79 -27.70
CA ASN A 154 48.33 -18.93 -27.40
C ASN A 154 47.69 -17.81 -26.53
N PRO A 155 48.36 -17.11 -25.59
CA PRO A 155 47.74 -16.00 -24.88
C PRO A 155 47.38 -14.84 -25.82
N LEU A 156 48.17 -14.60 -26.88
CA LEU A 156 47.88 -13.58 -27.89
C LEU A 156 46.65 -13.96 -28.73
N ARG A 157 46.49 -15.23 -29.09
CA ARG A 157 45.30 -15.74 -29.79
C ARG A 157 44.05 -15.60 -28.93
N ILE A 158 44.12 -15.94 -27.64
CA ILE A 158 42.99 -15.82 -26.70
C ILE A 158 42.61 -14.34 -26.53
N VAL A 159 43.57 -13.45 -26.32
CA VAL A 159 43.33 -12.00 -26.25
C VAL A 159 42.72 -11.51 -27.56
N GLY A 160 43.20 -11.98 -28.72
CA GLY A 160 42.64 -11.67 -30.02
C GLY A 160 41.17 -12.09 -30.15
N PHE A 161 40.81 -13.30 -29.72
CA PHE A 161 39.43 -13.78 -29.74
C PHE A 161 38.52 -12.99 -28.80
N VAL A 162 39.01 -12.62 -27.62
CA VAL A 162 38.28 -11.77 -26.66
C VAL A 162 38.05 -10.37 -27.24
N VAL A 163 39.06 -9.77 -27.86
CA VAL A 163 38.96 -8.45 -28.51
C VAL A 163 38.00 -8.50 -29.71
N ALA A 164 38.08 -9.54 -30.54
CA ALA A 164 37.18 -9.74 -31.67
C ALA A 164 35.71 -9.90 -31.21
N ALA A 165 35.47 -10.69 -30.16
CA ALA A 165 34.14 -10.86 -29.57
C ALA A 165 33.60 -9.58 -28.93
N LEU A 166 34.45 -8.78 -28.27
CA LEU A 166 34.08 -7.47 -27.73
C LEU A 166 33.70 -6.49 -28.83
N LEU A 167 34.48 -6.43 -29.92
CA LEU A 167 34.20 -5.57 -31.08
C LEU A 167 32.89 -5.96 -31.77
N MET A 168 32.63 -7.26 -31.94
CA MET A 168 31.34 -7.76 -32.44
C MET A 168 30.18 -7.39 -31.51
N ARG A 169 30.36 -7.48 -30.19
CA ARG A 169 29.34 -7.06 -29.21
C ARG A 169 29.05 -5.58 -29.24
N ILE A 170 30.08 -4.75 -29.36
CA ILE A 170 29.94 -3.29 -29.49
C ILE A 170 29.15 -2.96 -30.77
N GLY A 171 29.41 -3.66 -31.87
CA GLY A 171 28.66 -3.44 -33.12
C GLY A 171 27.20 -3.90 -33.11
N LEU A 172 26.87 -4.87 -32.25
CA LEU A 172 25.50 -5.33 -32.02
C LEU A 172 24.77 -4.56 -30.90
N TRP A 173 25.44 -3.59 -30.27
CA TRP A 173 24.88 -2.85 -29.15
C TRP A 173 23.76 -1.92 -29.62
N LYS A 174 22.53 -2.22 -29.20
CA LYS A 174 21.39 -1.32 -29.37
C LYS A 174 21.27 -0.46 -28.11
N PRO A 175 21.25 0.88 -28.21
CA PRO A 175 20.90 1.73 -27.07
C PRO A 175 19.49 1.36 -26.59
N ARG A 176 19.27 1.40 -25.27
CA ARG A 176 17.94 1.21 -24.69
C ARG A 176 16.95 2.19 -25.33
N PRO A 177 15.67 1.81 -25.54
CA PRO A 177 14.67 2.76 -25.97
C PRO A 177 14.66 3.94 -25.00
N ALA A 178 14.63 5.16 -25.54
CA ALA A 178 14.51 6.34 -24.72
C ALA A 178 13.23 6.25 -23.89
N GLU A 179 13.29 6.64 -22.63
CA GLU A 179 12.10 6.79 -21.78
C GLU A 179 11.06 7.63 -22.52
N SER A 180 9.77 7.32 -22.34
CA SER A 180 8.71 8.04 -23.04
C SER A 180 8.81 9.54 -22.73
N ALA A 181 8.57 10.38 -23.74
CA ALA A 181 8.72 11.82 -23.59
C ALA A 181 7.82 12.39 -22.47
N LEU A 182 6.70 11.71 -22.18
CA LEU A 182 5.81 12.05 -21.10
C LEU A 182 6.39 11.72 -19.71
N VAL A 183 7.05 10.57 -19.56
CA VAL A 183 7.73 10.22 -18.29
C VAL A 183 8.84 11.23 -17.98
N VAL A 184 9.64 11.60 -18.97
CA VAL A 184 10.68 12.63 -18.81
C VAL A 184 10.06 13.95 -18.36
N ARG A 185 8.94 14.38 -18.97
CA ARG A 185 8.23 15.60 -18.55
C ARG A 185 7.68 15.51 -17.13
N CYS A 186 7.14 14.38 -16.71
CA CYS A 186 6.66 14.19 -15.35
C CYS A 186 7.81 14.28 -14.34
N GLN A 187 8.96 13.68 -14.64
CA GLN A 187 10.17 13.77 -13.81
C GLN A 187 10.70 15.22 -13.73
N ASP A 188 10.77 15.92 -14.86
CA ASP A 188 11.17 17.33 -14.91
C ASP A 188 10.23 18.21 -14.08
N TYR A 189 8.92 17.97 -14.17
CA TYR A 189 7.91 18.69 -13.39
C TYR A 189 8.05 18.42 -11.89
N LEU A 190 8.24 17.16 -11.49
CA LEU A 190 8.49 16.79 -10.10
C LEU A 190 9.76 17.46 -9.55
N TYR A 191 10.85 17.45 -10.33
CA TYR A 191 12.10 18.11 -9.97
C TYR A 191 11.93 19.62 -9.79
N ARG A 192 11.16 20.26 -10.69
CA ARG A 192 10.79 21.69 -10.56
C ARG A 192 10.01 21.96 -9.28
N LEU A 193 9.04 21.11 -8.92
CA LEU A 193 8.27 21.28 -7.68
C LEU A 193 9.15 21.13 -6.43
N GLN A 194 10.01 20.10 -6.37
CA GLN A 194 10.92 19.86 -5.25
C GLN A 194 11.93 21.01 -5.06
N THR A 195 12.44 21.58 -6.15
CA THR A 195 13.35 22.72 -6.11
C THR A 195 12.66 23.99 -5.63
N VAL A 196 11.43 24.27 -6.09
CA VAL A 196 10.62 25.39 -5.60
C VAL A 196 10.34 25.24 -4.09
N GLN A 197 9.89 24.07 -3.63
CA GLN A 197 9.59 23.82 -2.21
C GLN A 197 10.83 23.99 -1.31
N SER A 198 12.00 23.52 -1.76
CA SER A 198 13.26 23.64 -1.03
C SER A 198 13.72 25.10 -0.90
N SER A 199 13.44 25.93 -1.91
CA SER A 199 13.78 27.36 -1.88
C SER A 199 12.90 28.15 -0.89
N SER A 200 11.60 27.80 -0.77
CA SER A 200 10.67 28.42 0.18
C SER A 200 11.03 28.13 1.65
N ASN A 201 11.47 26.90 1.95
CA ASN A 201 11.94 26.55 3.30
C ASN A 201 13.31 27.15 3.66
N ALA A 202 14.15 27.44 2.65
CA ALA A 202 15.43 28.12 2.85
C ALA A 202 15.23 29.59 3.26
N LEU A 203 14.19 30.26 2.76
CA LEU A 203 13.86 31.65 3.10
C LEU A 203 13.42 31.83 4.57
N SER A 204 12.75 30.84 5.17
CA SER A 204 12.37 30.87 6.59
C SER A 204 13.54 30.59 7.55
N THR A 205 14.56 29.85 7.09
CA THR A 205 15.77 29.54 7.86
C THR A 205 16.94 30.50 7.58
N SER A 206 16.86 31.36 6.56
CA SER A 206 17.97 32.25 6.21
C SER A 206 18.13 33.46 7.15
N LEU A 207 17.16 33.73 8.03
CA LEU A 207 17.31 34.77 9.07
C LEU A 207 18.29 34.38 10.19
N THR A 208 18.61 33.08 10.36
CA THR A 208 19.60 32.61 11.35
C THR A 208 21.01 32.43 10.78
N LYS A 209 21.17 32.36 9.44
CA LYS A 209 22.50 32.23 8.78
C LYS A 209 23.21 33.56 8.54
N LEU A 210 22.56 34.71 8.75
CA LEU A 210 23.20 36.02 8.63
C LEU A 210 24.25 36.31 9.73
N LEU A 211 24.39 35.41 10.72
CA LEU A 211 25.37 35.49 11.82
C LEU A 211 26.63 34.65 11.62
N THR A 212 26.79 33.97 10.47
CA THR A 212 28.00 33.17 10.17
C THR A 212 28.67 33.68 8.90
N LEU A 213 29.56 34.66 9.08
CA LEU A 213 30.42 35.21 8.03
C LEU A 213 31.50 34.18 7.65
N GLY A 214 31.18 33.28 6.74
CA GLY A 214 32.11 32.32 6.13
C GLY A 214 32.05 32.41 4.60
N THR A 215 33.13 32.83 3.97
CA THR A 215 33.29 32.90 2.51
C THR A 215 33.04 31.54 1.87
N SER A 216 31.86 31.40 1.26
CA SER A 216 31.48 30.23 0.47
C SER A 216 30.81 30.72 -0.81
N HIS A 217 31.42 30.38 -1.95
CA HIS A 217 30.85 30.59 -3.28
C HIS A 217 29.58 29.74 -3.40
N THR A 218 28.44 30.32 -3.05
CA THR A 218 27.12 29.75 -3.27
C THR A 218 26.51 30.50 -4.45
N SER A 219 26.39 29.81 -5.60
CA SER A 219 25.57 30.33 -6.70
C SER A 219 24.11 30.06 -6.34
N SER A 220 23.44 31.07 -5.81
CA SER A 220 22.00 31.00 -5.57
C SER A 220 21.28 31.21 -6.91
N LEU A 221 20.82 30.10 -7.48
CA LEU A 221 19.93 30.12 -8.64
C LEU A 221 18.56 30.60 -8.17
N SER A 222 18.36 31.92 -8.22
CA SER A 222 17.07 32.58 -7.98
C SER A 222 16.11 32.23 -9.12
N THR A 223 15.39 31.13 -8.99
CA THR A 223 14.19 30.88 -9.79
C THR A 223 13.06 31.74 -9.22
N VAL A 224 12.37 32.48 -10.10
CA VAL A 224 11.16 33.19 -9.70
C VAL A 224 10.18 32.15 -9.16
N PRO A 225 9.70 32.29 -7.91
CA PRO A 225 8.75 31.34 -7.36
C PRO A 225 7.49 31.35 -8.22
N VAL A 226 7.11 30.18 -8.73
CA VAL A 226 5.93 30.01 -9.59
C VAL A 226 4.70 30.38 -8.78
N SER A 227 3.80 31.17 -9.37
CA SER A 227 2.55 31.51 -8.68
C SER A 227 1.64 30.28 -8.59
N PHE A 228 0.78 30.22 -7.57
CA PHE A 228 -0.16 29.10 -7.42
C PHE A 228 -1.07 28.89 -8.65
N PRO A 229 -1.65 29.94 -9.27
CA PRO A 229 -2.44 29.77 -10.49
C PRO A 229 -1.66 29.18 -11.67
N GLU A 230 -0.39 29.59 -11.85
CA GLU A 230 0.48 29.04 -12.90
C GLU A 230 0.81 27.57 -12.63
N LEU A 231 1.03 27.19 -11.37
CA LEU A 231 1.27 25.81 -10.98
C LEU A 231 0.05 24.94 -11.29
N VAL A 232 -1.15 25.42 -10.97
CA VAL A 232 -2.41 24.75 -11.31
C VAL A 232 -2.57 24.59 -12.81
N ASP A 233 -2.36 25.64 -13.61
CA ASP A 233 -2.50 25.55 -15.08
C ASP A 233 -1.47 24.58 -15.69
N ASP A 234 -0.22 24.64 -15.25
CA ASP A 234 0.83 23.72 -15.70
C ASP A 234 0.47 22.27 -15.33
N PHE A 235 -0.07 22.03 -14.13
CA PHE A 235 -0.48 20.71 -13.69
C PHE A 235 -1.67 20.17 -14.50
N ARG A 236 -2.71 20.99 -14.72
CA ARG A 236 -3.86 20.63 -15.56
C ARG A 236 -3.42 20.29 -16.98
N ARG A 237 -2.49 21.05 -17.55
CA ARG A 237 -1.93 20.79 -18.88
C ARG A 237 -1.17 19.47 -18.92
N LEU A 238 -0.37 19.18 -17.89
CA LEU A 238 0.34 17.91 -17.77
C LEU A 238 -0.65 16.74 -17.71
N LEU A 239 -1.70 16.85 -16.88
CA LEU A 239 -2.76 15.85 -16.79
C LEU A 239 -3.48 15.64 -18.13
N GLY A 240 -3.78 16.72 -18.86
CA GLY A 240 -4.39 16.63 -20.19
C GLY A 240 -3.50 15.89 -21.21
N LEU A 241 -2.18 16.04 -21.12
CA LEU A 241 -1.26 15.27 -21.96
C LEU A 241 -1.24 13.78 -21.60
N ILE A 242 -1.25 13.47 -20.29
CA ILE A 242 -1.32 12.09 -19.79
C ILE A 242 -2.62 11.44 -20.27
N ALA A 243 -3.74 12.15 -20.11
CA ALA A 243 -5.05 11.72 -20.53
C ALA A 243 -5.11 11.46 -22.04
N ALA A 244 -4.60 12.38 -22.87
CA ALA A 244 -4.58 12.20 -24.31
C ALA A 244 -3.79 10.96 -24.75
N GLU A 245 -2.59 10.72 -24.18
CA GLU A 245 -1.77 9.54 -24.51
C GLU A 245 -2.46 8.23 -24.07
N LYS A 246 -3.20 8.25 -22.95
CA LYS A 246 -3.97 7.09 -22.48
C LYS A 246 -5.24 6.86 -23.27
N ALA A 247 -5.92 7.93 -23.69
CA ALA A 247 -7.10 7.87 -24.53
C ALA A 247 -6.80 7.25 -25.90
N GLU A 248 -5.61 7.47 -26.47
CA GLU A 248 -5.17 6.80 -27.72
C GLU A 248 -5.16 5.26 -27.61
N VAL A 249 -5.02 4.73 -26.39
CA VAL A 249 -5.04 3.29 -26.09
C VAL A 249 -6.40 2.85 -25.49
N GLY A 250 -7.39 3.74 -25.45
CA GLY A 250 -8.71 3.48 -24.88
C GLY A 250 -8.72 3.38 -23.35
N GLN A 251 -7.75 3.98 -22.67
CA GLN A 251 -7.63 4.00 -21.21
C GLN A 251 -8.00 5.38 -20.65
N ILE A 252 -8.57 5.40 -19.44
CA ILE A 252 -8.86 6.61 -18.67
C ILE A 252 -7.82 6.82 -17.56
N VAL A 253 -7.69 8.06 -17.08
CA VAL A 253 -6.84 8.39 -15.95
C VAL A 253 -7.70 8.54 -14.70
N VAL A 254 -7.38 7.80 -13.64
CA VAL A 254 -8.03 7.93 -12.33
C VAL A 254 -6.99 8.31 -11.28
N ILE A 255 -7.24 9.39 -10.55
CA ILE A 255 -6.43 9.87 -9.45
C ILE A 255 -7.20 9.60 -8.15
N ALA A 256 -6.75 8.61 -7.39
CA ALA A 256 -7.31 8.30 -6.08
C ALA A 256 -6.54 9.05 -4.99
N ILE A 257 -7.25 9.79 -4.14
CA ILE A 257 -6.71 10.48 -2.97
C ILE A 257 -7.44 9.89 -1.75
N ASP A 258 -6.72 9.12 -0.96
CA ASP A 258 -7.27 8.41 0.19
C ASP A 258 -7.00 9.18 1.50
N GLU A 259 -7.93 9.10 2.46
CA GLU A 259 -7.82 9.62 3.83
C GLU A 259 -7.38 11.09 3.90
N VAL A 260 -8.05 11.97 3.16
CA VAL A 260 -7.73 13.42 3.13
C VAL A 260 -7.79 14.06 4.52
N ASP A 261 -8.60 13.52 5.43
CA ASP A 261 -8.71 13.93 6.82
C ASP A 261 -7.40 13.76 7.62
N ARG A 262 -6.45 12.92 7.18
CA ARG A 262 -5.14 12.77 7.85
C ARG A 262 -4.19 13.95 7.67
N LEU A 263 -4.54 14.92 6.83
CA LEU A 263 -3.71 16.12 6.61
C LEU A 263 -3.68 17.05 7.82
N GLY A 264 -4.55 16.85 8.81
CA GLY A 264 -4.49 17.54 10.11
C GLY A 264 -5.87 17.66 10.75
N SER A 265 -6.33 18.87 11.06
CA SER A 265 -7.69 19.09 11.58
C SER A 265 -8.75 19.09 10.47
N ASP A 266 -10.02 18.88 10.80
CA ASP A 266 -11.15 18.94 9.85
C ASP A 266 -11.17 20.24 9.03
N SER A 267 -10.79 21.36 9.64
CA SER A 267 -10.65 22.65 8.96
C SER A 267 -9.55 22.68 7.91
N GLN A 268 -8.43 21.97 8.13
CA GLN A 268 -7.33 21.85 7.17
C GLN A 268 -7.72 20.90 6.03
N ALA A 269 -8.39 19.80 6.34
CA ALA A 269 -8.93 18.89 5.32
C ALA A 269 -9.92 19.63 4.41
N LEU A 270 -10.82 20.45 4.97
CA LEU A 270 -11.76 21.28 4.19
C LEU A 270 -11.05 22.35 3.34
N ALA A 271 -9.99 22.99 3.86
CA ALA A 271 -9.18 23.93 3.10
C ALA A 271 -8.50 23.23 1.91
N PHE A 272 -7.92 22.07 2.14
CA PHE A 272 -7.30 21.26 1.10
C PHE A 272 -8.29 20.81 0.02
N LEU A 273 -9.49 20.34 0.41
CA LEU A 273 -10.56 20.00 -0.53
C LEU A 273 -10.99 21.21 -1.36
N SER A 274 -10.90 22.43 -0.80
CA SER A 274 -11.21 23.66 -1.52
C SER A 274 -10.10 24.05 -2.50
N GLU A 275 -8.83 23.81 -2.16
CA GLU A 275 -7.68 24.05 -3.02
C GLU A 275 -7.61 23.07 -4.20
N ILE A 276 -7.93 21.79 -3.96
CA ILE A 276 -7.98 20.76 -5.01
C ILE A 276 -8.97 21.12 -6.12
N LYS A 277 -10.02 21.88 -5.85
CA LYS A 277 -11.00 22.28 -6.87
C LYS A 277 -10.35 22.94 -8.08
N ALA A 278 -9.25 23.65 -7.87
CA ALA A 278 -8.52 24.33 -8.93
C ALA A 278 -7.93 23.36 -9.97
N ILE A 279 -7.65 22.11 -9.61
CA ILE A 279 -7.06 21.09 -10.50
C ILE A 279 -8.11 20.16 -11.15
N LEU A 280 -9.38 20.24 -10.74
CA LEU A 280 -10.48 19.38 -11.24
C LEU A 280 -11.02 19.83 -12.60
N GLY A 281 -11.65 18.92 -13.36
CA GLY A 281 -12.28 19.25 -14.66
C GLY A 281 -11.31 19.22 -15.84
N VAL A 282 -10.30 18.35 -15.79
CA VAL A 282 -9.48 17.98 -16.95
C VAL A 282 -10.19 16.83 -17.68
N PRO A 283 -10.42 16.91 -19.00
CA PRO A 283 -11.06 15.83 -19.75
C PRO A 283 -10.32 14.49 -19.60
N ASP A 284 -11.06 13.38 -19.51
CA ASP A 284 -10.55 12.01 -19.36
C ASP A 284 -9.68 11.76 -18.11
N VAL A 285 -9.78 12.64 -17.12
CA VAL A 285 -9.16 12.51 -15.78
C VAL A 285 -10.24 12.55 -14.71
N TYR A 286 -10.37 11.45 -13.97
CA TYR A 286 -11.33 11.28 -12.89
C TYR A 286 -10.63 11.30 -11.54
N TYR A 287 -11.28 11.88 -10.53
CA TYR A 287 -10.78 11.93 -9.18
C TYR A 287 -11.68 11.10 -8.26
N LEU A 288 -11.07 10.21 -7.47
CA LEU A 288 -11.75 9.49 -6.41
C LEU A 288 -11.14 9.94 -5.08
N ILE A 289 -11.92 10.65 -4.28
CA ILE A 289 -11.44 11.25 -3.03
C ILE A 289 -12.19 10.59 -1.87
N SER A 290 -11.48 10.02 -0.91
CA SER A 290 -12.07 9.54 0.34
C SER A 290 -11.79 10.53 1.48
N VAL A 291 -12.77 10.66 2.37
CA VAL A 291 -12.73 11.50 3.56
C VAL A 291 -13.40 10.75 4.71
N ALA A 292 -12.95 10.98 5.94
CA ALA A 292 -13.71 10.58 7.12
C ALA A 292 -15.13 11.20 7.14
N GLU A 293 -16.05 10.50 7.81
CA GLU A 293 -17.47 10.86 7.90
C GLU A 293 -17.69 12.28 8.44
N ASP A 294 -16.94 12.68 9.48
CA ASP A 294 -17.05 14.00 10.10
C ASP A 294 -16.70 15.14 9.14
N VAL A 295 -15.63 14.96 8.37
CA VAL A 295 -15.18 15.93 7.34
C VAL A 295 -16.18 15.97 6.18
N GLY A 296 -16.68 14.80 5.76
CA GLY A 296 -17.72 14.67 4.74
C GLY A 296 -19.02 15.37 5.16
N ALA A 297 -19.46 15.19 6.41
CA ALA A 297 -20.67 15.82 6.94
C ALA A 297 -20.54 17.35 7.01
N ALA A 298 -19.38 17.87 7.42
CA ALA A 298 -19.10 19.31 7.40
C ALA A 298 -19.06 19.90 5.98
N PHE A 299 -18.69 19.08 4.98
CA PHE A 299 -18.75 19.44 3.57
C PHE A 299 -20.21 19.48 3.06
N VAL A 300 -20.98 18.41 3.28
CA VAL A 300 -22.39 18.28 2.86
C VAL A 300 -23.30 19.32 3.55
N ARG A 301 -23.08 19.62 4.83
CA ARG A 301 -23.88 20.63 5.57
C ARG A 301 -23.76 22.04 4.98
N ARG A 302 -22.70 22.36 4.25
CA ARG A 302 -22.57 23.63 3.52
C ARG A 302 -23.39 23.67 2.21
N GLY A 303 -24.00 22.55 1.80
CA GLY A 303 -24.93 22.44 0.66
C GLY A 303 -26.42 22.71 1.00
N LEU A 304 -26.74 23.10 2.24
CA LEU A 304 -28.10 23.50 2.67
C LEU A 304 -28.21 25.03 2.83
N PRO A 305 -29.40 25.63 2.62
CA PRO A 305 -29.60 26.78 1.75
C PRO A 305 -29.07 28.10 2.33
N HIS A 306 -27.81 28.41 2.04
CA HIS A 306 -27.40 29.64 1.35
C HIS A 306 -26.28 29.21 0.39
N ARG A 307 -26.59 29.30 -0.90
CA ARG A 307 -25.82 28.77 -2.02
C ARG A 307 -24.45 29.46 -2.10
N ASP A 308 -23.43 28.87 -1.48
CA ASP A 308 -22.04 29.28 -1.63
C ASP A 308 -21.30 28.39 -2.64
N VAL A 309 -20.37 29.04 -3.35
CA VAL A 309 -19.69 28.67 -4.62
C VAL A 309 -18.89 27.35 -4.57
N THR A 310 -18.96 26.60 -3.47
CA THR A 310 -18.17 25.40 -3.22
C THR A 310 -18.78 24.10 -3.76
N ASP A 311 -20.06 24.07 -4.10
CA ASP A 311 -20.79 22.84 -4.45
C ASP A 311 -20.73 22.46 -5.94
N SER A 312 -19.99 23.20 -6.77
CA SER A 312 -20.03 23.07 -8.24
C SER A 312 -18.83 22.35 -8.86
N SER A 313 -17.93 21.75 -8.07
CA SER A 313 -16.67 21.20 -8.57
C SER A 313 -16.53 19.67 -8.47
N LEU A 314 -17.38 19.01 -7.67
CA LEU A 314 -17.43 17.55 -7.56
C LEU A 314 -18.68 17.08 -8.29
N ASP A 315 -18.55 16.04 -9.10
CA ASP A 315 -19.66 15.55 -9.91
C ASP A 315 -20.66 14.73 -9.09
N ASP A 316 -20.17 13.95 -8.11
CA ASP A 316 -20.99 13.09 -7.25
C ASP A 316 -20.34 12.90 -5.86
N ILE A 317 -21.17 12.67 -4.84
CA ILE A 317 -20.76 12.40 -3.46
C ILE A 317 -21.40 11.09 -3.01
N LEU A 318 -20.59 10.05 -2.89
CA LEU A 318 -21.05 8.74 -2.40
C LEU A 318 -20.84 8.64 -0.88
N HIS A 319 -21.94 8.61 -0.13
CA HIS A 319 -21.90 8.30 1.30
C HIS A 319 -21.95 6.78 1.52
N VAL A 320 -20.87 6.20 2.05
CA VAL A 320 -20.83 4.79 2.41
C VAL A 320 -21.57 4.60 3.73
N GLN A 321 -22.75 3.98 3.67
CA GLN A 321 -23.56 3.70 4.85
C GLN A 321 -23.05 2.42 5.56
N PRO A 322 -23.27 2.30 6.89
CA PRO A 322 -23.12 1.03 7.58
C PRO A 322 -23.95 -0.06 6.90
N SER A 323 -23.42 -1.27 6.84
CA SER A 323 -24.10 -2.41 6.22
C SER A 323 -25.38 -2.76 6.99
N THR A 324 -26.39 -3.22 6.26
CA THR A 324 -27.60 -3.84 6.83
C THR A 324 -27.30 -5.25 7.34
N LEU A 325 -28.21 -5.80 8.13
CA LEU A 325 -28.11 -7.17 8.64
C LEU A 325 -28.07 -8.19 7.50
N GLU A 326 -28.85 -7.99 6.45
CA GLU A 326 -28.86 -8.82 5.25
C GLU A 326 -27.50 -8.79 4.54
N GLU A 327 -26.96 -7.59 4.27
CA GLU A 327 -25.63 -7.44 3.66
C GLU A 327 -24.54 -8.03 4.55
N SER A 328 -24.63 -7.84 5.88
CA SER A 328 -23.69 -8.42 6.84
C SER A 328 -23.69 -9.95 6.77
N ARG A 329 -24.87 -10.57 6.63
CA ARG A 329 -25.01 -12.02 6.44
C ARG A 329 -24.40 -12.48 5.11
N GLU A 330 -24.64 -11.76 4.03
CA GLU A 330 -24.05 -12.07 2.71
C GLU A 330 -22.52 -11.97 2.74
N ILE A 331 -21.99 -10.89 3.32
CA ILE A 331 -20.55 -10.66 3.44
C ILE A 331 -19.89 -11.77 4.26
N LEU A 332 -20.44 -12.13 5.41
CA LEU A 332 -19.84 -13.16 6.27
C LEU A 332 -20.01 -14.58 5.69
N SER A 333 -21.18 -14.90 5.12
CA SER A 333 -21.43 -16.22 4.52
C SER A 333 -20.59 -16.48 3.26
N SER A 334 -20.24 -15.43 2.50
CA SER A 334 -19.32 -15.55 1.36
C SER A 334 -17.90 -15.95 1.77
N ARG A 335 -17.49 -15.63 3.02
CA ARG A 335 -16.13 -15.86 3.54
C ARG A 335 -16.01 -17.16 4.32
N SER A 336 -17.04 -17.58 5.03
CA SER A 336 -17.03 -18.81 5.82
C SER A 336 -18.40 -19.47 5.88
N LYS A 337 -18.43 -20.78 5.69
CA LYS A 337 -19.64 -21.61 5.85
C LYS A 337 -20.10 -21.71 7.31
N THR A 338 -19.21 -21.43 8.26
CA THR A 338 -19.47 -21.55 9.70
C THR A 338 -20.16 -20.30 10.26
N LEU A 339 -19.97 -19.13 9.63
CA LEU A 339 -20.60 -17.87 10.03
C LEU A 339 -22.04 -17.81 9.50
N THR A 340 -22.91 -18.57 10.16
CA THR A 340 -24.35 -18.67 9.84
C THR A 340 -25.15 -17.48 10.39
N GLY A 341 -26.45 -17.42 10.05
CA GLY A 341 -27.38 -16.35 10.40
C GLY A 341 -27.31 -15.79 11.83
N PRO A 342 -27.29 -16.61 12.90
CA PRO A 342 -27.23 -16.10 14.28
C PRO A 342 -25.87 -15.49 14.64
N TYR A 343 -24.76 -16.05 14.15
CA TYR A 343 -23.42 -15.49 14.36
C TYR A 343 -23.21 -14.19 13.59
N ALA A 344 -23.73 -14.13 12.35
CA ALA A 344 -23.72 -12.91 11.56
C ALA A 344 -24.56 -11.80 12.22
N ALA A 345 -25.70 -12.14 12.83
CA ALA A 345 -26.51 -11.18 13.57
C ALA A 345 -25.83 -10.66 14.83
N LEU A 346 -25.11 -11.52 15.56
CA LEU A 346 -24.29 -11.11 16.71
C LEU A 346 -23.17 -10.16 16.28
N ALA A 347 -22.40 -10.54 15.25
CA ALA A 347 -21.30 -9.73 14.73
C ALA A 347 -21.79 -8.37 14.20
N HIS A 348 -22.93 -8.36 13.51
CA HIS A 348 -23.59 -7.14 13.02
C HIS A 348 -24.04 -6.23 14.16
N ALA A 349 -24.66 -6.79 15.22
CA ALA A 349 -25.08 -6.03 16.38
C ALA A 349 -23.88 -5.38 17.10
N LEU A 350 -22.80 -6.13 17.31
CA LEU A 350 -21.57 -5.63 17.96
C LEU A 350 -20.83 -4.58 17.11
N SER A 351 -20.79 -4.77 15.78
CA SER A 351 -20.11 -3.85 14.86
C SER A 351 -20.88 -2.58 14.55
N GLY A 352 -22.18 -2.53 14.89
CA GLY A 352 -23.04 -1.45 14.42
C GLY A 352 -23.15 -1.41 12.89
N GLY A 353 -22.98 -2.53 12.20
CA GLY A 353 -22.97 -2.57 10.73
C GLY A 353 -21.67 -2.06 10.07
N GLY A 354 -20.67 -1.63 10.84
CA GLY A 354 -19.37 -1.22 10.31
C GLY A 354 -18.59 -2.41 9.75
N LEU A 355 -18.15 -2.35 8.49
CA LEU A 355 -17.53 -3.49 7.80
C LEU A 355 -16.24 -3.96 8.48
N ARG A 356 -15.40 -3.02 8.94
CA ARG A 356 -14.13 -3.34 9.61
C ARG A 356 -14.37 -4.17 10.88
N ASP A 357 -15.28 -3.71 11.73
CA ASP A 357 -15.61 -4.39 12.98
C ASP A 357 -16.42 -5.66 12.74
N LEU A 358 -17.29 -5.69 11.72
CA LEU A 358 -18.02 -6.90 11.32
C LEU A 358 -17.05 -8.04 10.98
N LEU A 359 -16.01 -7.75 10.20
CA LEU A 359 -14.97 -8.73 9.85
C LEU A 359 -14.12 -9.11 11.08
N ARG A 360 -13.80 -8.15 11.96
CA ARG A 360 -13.09 -8.41 13.22
C ARG A 360 -13.86 -9.40 14.09
N TYR A 361 -15.14 -9.15 14.36
CA TYR A 361 -15.98 -10.05 15.15
C TYR A 361 -16.21 -11.40 14.45
N GLY A 362 -16.37 -11.41 13.13
CA GLY A 362 -16.45 -12.65 12.36
C GLY A 362 -15.22 -13.53 12.53
N LEU A 363 -14.02 -12.94 12.50
CA LEU A 363 -12.76 -13.65 12.75
C LEU A 363 -12.64 -14.12 14.22
N GLN A 364 -12.97 -13.26 15.19
CA GLN A 364 -12.96 -13.63 16.61
C GLN A 364 -13.89 -14.82 16.90
N ILE A 365 -15.09 -14.86 16.32
CA ILE A 365 -16.02 -15.99 16.47
C ILE A 365 -15.40 -17.29 15.94
N LEU A 366 -14.73 -17.25 14.77
CA LEU A 366 -14.07 -18.43 14.20
C LEU A 366 -12.91 -18.90 15.08
N GLU A 367 -12.07 -17.97 15.57
CA GLU A 367 -10.97 -18.30 16.48
C GLU A 367 -11.47 -18.93 17.80
N MET A 368 -12.57 -18.42 18.35
CA MET A 368 -13.18 -18.97 19.56
C MET A 368 -13.74 -20.38 19.34
N GLN A 369 -14.39 -20.61 18.20
CA GLN A 369 -14.86 -21.95 17.82
C GLN A 369 -13.69 -22.94 17.69
N GLU A 370 -12.58 -22.50 17.11
CA GLU A 370 -11.37 -23.33 16.95
C GLU A 370 -10.71 -23.64 18.30
N LYS A 371 -10.53 -22.62 19.17
CA LYS A 371 -9.87 -22.76 20.48
C LYS A 371 -10.71 -23.55 21.49
N SER A 372 -12.01 -23.26 21.57
CA SER A 372 -12.89 -23.83 22.59
C SER A 372 -13.58 -25.12 22.15
N GLN A 373 -13.57 -25.45 20.85
CA GLN A 373 -14.33 -26.58 20.27
C GLN A 373 -15.84 -26.52 20.59
N SER A 374 -16.35 -25.36 21.00
CA SER A 374 -17.75 -25.11 21.25
C SER A 374 -18.37 -24.40 20.06
N TYR A 375 -19.49 -24.92 19.59
CA TYR A 375 -20.31 -24.35 18.52
C TYR A 375 -21.65 -23.84 19.06
N GLU A 376 -21.78 -23.67 20.37
CA GLU A 376 -22.99 -23.12 20.96
C GLU A 376 -22.95 -21.59 20.92
N LEU A 377 -23.95 -20.99 20.25
CA LEU A 377 -24.09 -19.54 20.16
C LEU A 377 -24.08 -18.88 21.55
N THR A 378 -24.77 -19.48 22.52
CA THR A 378 -24.91 -18.95 23.88
C THR A 378 -23.60 -18.89 24.66
N GLU A 379 -22.65 -19.79 24.38
CA GLU A 379 -21.31 -19.74 25.00
C GLU A 379 -20.44 -18.71 24.29
N ILE A 380 -20.42 -18.72 22.96
CA ILE A 380 -19.63 -17.80 22.14
C ILE A 380 -20.08 -16.36 22.36
N SER A 381 -21.39 -16.09 22.32
CA SER A 381 -21.93 -14.74 22.52
C SER A 381 -21.58 -14.20 23.90
N ARG A 382 -21.68 -15.04 24.94
CA ARG A 382 -21.37 -14.64 26.30
C ARG A 382 -19.90 -14.26 26.44
N HIS A 383 -18.99 -15.08 25.95
CA HIS A 383 -17.56 -14.79 26.02
C HIS A 383 -17.22 -13.54 25.20
N LEU A 384 -17.69 -13.44 23.96
CA LEU A 384 -17.38 -12.32 23.07
C LEU A 384 -17.91 -10.99 23.61
N ILE A 385 -19.16 -10.95 24.10
CA ILE A 385 -19.77 -9.74 24.65
C ILE A 385 -19.06 -9.32 25.95
N LEU A 386 -18.70 -10.28 26.82
CA LEU A 386 -18.01 -9.97 28.07
C LEU A 386 -16.57 -9.52 27.85
N GLU A 387 -15.87 -10.11 26.88
CA GLU A 387 -14.52 -9.69 26.48
C GLU A 387 -14.54 -8.26 25.96
N GLU A 388 -15.42 -7.95 25.01
CA GLU A 388 -15.58 -6.59 24.47
C GLU A 388 -16.01 -5.58 25.56
N LEU A 389 -16.91 -5.98 26.47
CA LEU A 389 -17.29 -5.17 27.62
C LEU A 389 -16.09 -4.89 28.52
N SER A 390 -15.25 -5.90 28.77
CA SER A 390 -14.06 -5.76 29.60
C SER A 390 -13.05 -4.76 29.02
N GLU A 391 -12.81 -4.84 27.71
CA GLU A 391 -11.89 -3.96 26.99
C GLU A 391 -12.40 -2.52 26.98
N THR A 392 -13.69 -2.36 26.70
CA THR A 392 -14.33 -1.04 26.67
C THR A 392 -14.32 -0.38 28.05
N LEU A 393 -14.68 -1.11 29.11
CA LEU A 393 -14.63 -0.60 30.49
C LEU A 393 -13.19 -0.32 30.93
N ALA A 394 -12.20 -1.10 30.51
CA ALA A 394 -10.80 -0.77 30.78
C ALA A 394 -10.41 0.59 30.18
N GLY A 395 -10.86 0.90 28.95
CA GLY A 395 -10.68 2.20 28.32
C GLY A 395 -11.31 3.35 29.12
N PHE A 396 -12.58 3.20 29.52
CA PHE A 396 -13.25 4.18 30.37
C PHE A 396 -12.55 4.37 31.72
N ARG A 397 -12.01 3.30 32.32
CA ARG A 397 -11.22 3.40 33.56
C ARG A 397 -10.02 4.31 33.40
N THR A 398 -9.31 4.18 32.27
CA THR A 398 -8.14 5.02 31.97
C THR A 398 -8.55 6.48 31.78
N LEU A 399 -9.67 6.76 31.11
CA LEU A 399 -10.19 8.12 30.96
C LEU A 399 -10.59 8.71 32.32
N LEU A 400 -11.39 7.97 33.10
CA LEU A 400 -11.85 8.36 34.42
C LEU A 400 -10.68 8.61 35.39
N SER A 401 -9.56 7.88 35.28
CA SER A 401 -8.38 8.06 36.15
C SER A 401 -7.73 9.44 36.07
N LYS A 402 -8.04 10.22 35.02
CA LYS A 402 -7.52 11.59 34.85
C LYS A 402 -8.30 12.63 35.66
N HIS A 403 -9.44 12.25 36.24
CA HIS A 403 -10.32 13.14 36.98
C HIS A 403 -10.20 12.95 38.49
N GLN A 404 -10.53 14.00 39.25
CA GLN A 404 -10.56 13.94 40.72
C GLN A 404 -11.92 13.43 41.19
N PHE A 405 -11.91 12.57 42.21
CA PHE A 405 -13.12 12.00 42.81
C PHE A 405 -13.24 12.41 44.27
N SER A 406 -14.47 12.71 44.70
CA SER A 406 -14.79 13.03 46.08
C SER A 406 -15.31 11.79 46.82
N ARG A 407 -15.53 11.94 48.14
CA ARG A 407 -16.06 10.85 48.98
C ARG A 407 -17.46 10.42 48.52
N THR A 408 -18.30 11.35 48.07
CA THR A 408 -19.68 11.09 47.63
C THR A 408 -19.73 10.38 46.27
N THR A 409 -18.73 10.58 45.41
CA THR A 409 -18.66 10.00 44.05
C THR A 409 -17.85 8.70 43.99
N SER A 410 -17.19 8.33 45.10
CA SER A 410 -16.37 7.12 45.19
C SER A 410 -17.16 5.80 45.06
N THR A 411 -18.45 5.83 45.38
CA THR A 411 -19.37 4.67 45.24
C THR A 411 -19.56 4.25 43.78
N ILE A 412 -19.49 5.20 42.85
CA ILE A 412 -19.59 4.97 41.40
C ILE A 412 -18.36 4.21 40.91
N LEU A 413 -17.18 4.70 41.28
CA LEU A 413 -15.92 4.02 41.00
C LEU A 413 -15.85 2.64 41.67
N GLY A 414 -16.43 2.49 42.85
CA GLY A 414 -16.57 1.20 43.52
C GLY A 414 -17.41 0.22 42.70
N SER A 415 -18.56 0.67 42.20
CA SER A 415 -19.46 -0.14 41.36
C SER A 415 -18.83 -0.50 40.02
N PHE A 416 -18.19 0.47 39.38
CA PHE A 416 -17.45 0.28 38.14
C PHE A 416 -16.24 -0.66 38.32
N GLY A 417 -15.48 -0.48 39.40
CA GLY A 417 -14.34 -1.34 39.74
C GLY A 417 -14.75 -2.77 40.13
N ALA A 418 -15.92 -2.94 40.76
CA ALA A 418 -16.52 -4.24 41.02
C ALA A 418 -16.88 -4.93 39.70
N LEU A 419 -17.53 -4.22 38.77
CA LEU A 419 -17.89 -4.77 37.46
C LEU A 419 -16.65 -5.21 36.66
N VAL A 420 -15.63 -4.35 36.55
CA VAL A 420 -14.38 -4.69 35.83
C VAL A 420 -13.73 -5.93 36.44
N ARG A 421 -13.72 -6.05 37.77
CA ARG A 421 -13.17 -7.21 38.47
C ARG A 421 -13.97 -8.48 38.19
N ASP A 422 -15.30 -8.41 38.29
CA ASP A 422 -16.21 -9.54 38.07
C ASP A 422 -16.15 -10.05 36.62
N VAL A 423 -15.93 -9.17 35.64
CA VAL A 423 -15.78 -9.54 34.22
C VAL A 423 -14.42 -10.20 33.96
N GLN A 424 -13.35 -9.74 34.61
CA GLN A 424 -11.98 -10.25 34.39
C GLN A 424 -11.67 -11.56 35.13
N LEU A 425 -12.47 -11.96 36.13
CA LEU A 425 -12.23 -13.15 36.92
C LEU A 425 -12.77 -14.41 36.23
N PRO A 426 -11.92 -15.40 35.87
CA PRO A 426 -12.35 -16.64 35.23
C PRO A 426 -12.95 -17.66 36.22
N CYS A 427 -13.66 -17.21 37.27
CA CYS A 427 -14.24 -18.10 38.27
C CYS A 427 -15.74 -18.31 38.07
N SER A 428 -16.22 -19.54 38.27
CA SER A 428 -17.64 -19.88 38.26
C SER A 428 -18.45 -19.11 39.31
N CYS A 429 -17.80 -18.67 40.39
CA CYS A 429 -18.38 -17.79 41.41
C CYS A 429 -18.69 -16.37 40.92
N ALA A 430 -17.84 -15.81 40.05
CA ALA A 430 -17.97 -14.46 39.54
C ALA A 430 -19.17 -14.38 38.58
N VAL A 431 -19.52 -15.48 37.91
CA VAL A 431 -20.72 -15.55 37.06
C VAL A 431 -22.01 -15.28 37.86
N VAL A 432 -22.05 -15.68 39.14
CA VAL A 432 -23.20 -15.46 40.03
C VAL A 432 -23.31 -13.98 40.47
N SER A 433 -22.18 -13.31 40.70
CA SER A 433 -22.16 -11.88 41.07
C SER A 433 -22.21 -10.93 39.87
N LEU A 434 -21.75 -11.39 38.70
CA LEU A 434 -21.58 -10.57 37.51
C LEU A 434 -22.90 -9.97 37.02
N ARG A 435 -23.97 -10.78 36.92
CA ARG A 435 -25.26 -10.27 36.41
C ARG A 435 -25.83 -9.18 37.32
N PRO A 436 -25.98 -9.36 38.64
CA PRO A 436 -26.44 -8.29 39.53
C PRO A 436 -25.56 -7.03 39.49
N THR A 437 -24.23 -7.18 39.42
CA THR A 437 -23.30 -6.05 39.30
C THR A 437 -23.47 -5.31 37.96
N LEU A 438 -23.62 -6.06 36.86
CA LEU A 438 -23.85 -5.51 35.52
C LEU A 438 -25.20 -4.80 35.43
N GLU A 439 -26.28 -5.40 35.93
CA GLU A 439 -27.61 -4.77 35.96
C GLU A 439 -27.55 -3.46 36.75
N ARG A 440 -26.96 -3.46 37.95
CA ARG A 440 -26.83 -2.23 38.76
C ARG A 440 -26.08 -1.12 38.03
N PHE A 441 -25.00 -1.45 37.32
CA PHE A 441 -24.24 -0.44 36.58
C PHE A 441 -24.93 -0.01 35.27
N ALA A 442 -25.58 -0.94 34.56
CA ALA A 442 -26.32 -0.65 33.34
C ALA A 442 -27.50 0.31 33.58
N PHE A 443 -28.21 0.13 34.69
CA PHE A 443 -29.32 1.01 35.11
C PHE A 443 -28.86 2.23 35.91
N TYR A 444 -27.55 2.48 36.01
CA TYR A 444 -27.00 3.62 36.76
C TYR A 444 -27.45 4.99 36.19
N GLY A 445 -27.72 5.09 34.89
CA GLY A 445 -28.23 6.29 34.23
C GLY A 445 -29.76 6.43 34.23
N SER A 446 -30.50 5.55 34.91
CA SER A 446 -31.96 5.63 35.03
C SER A 446 -32.39 6.53 36.20
N ALA A 447 -33.63 7.01 36.19
CA ALA A 447 -34.16 8.04 37.09
C ALA A 447 -33.86 7.86 38.60
N ASP A 448 -33.69 6.62 39.08
CA ASP A 448 -33.40 6.30 40.49
C ASP A 448 -32.01 6.75 40.99
N HIS A 449 -31.06 7.03 40.10
CA HIS A 449 -29.70 7.49 40.47
C HIS A 449 -29.37 8.90 39.97
N SER A 450 -30.40 9.64 39.53
CA SER A 450 -30.26 11.04 39.11
C SER A 450 -29.67 11.92 40.21
N GLU A 451 -29.93 11.63 41.49
CA GLU A 451 -29.43 12.42 42.63
C GLU A 451 -27.91 12.32 42.83
N THR A 452 -27.30 11.15 42.57
CA THR A 452 -25.84 10.96 42.74
C THR A 452 -25.04 11.52 41.56
N LEU A 453 -25.58 11.43 40.34
CA LEU A 453 -25.01 12.05 39.14
C LEU A 453 -25.17 13.58 39.15
N SER A 454 -26.26 14.10 39.71
CA SER A 454 -26.50 15.55 39.87
C SER A 454 -25.73 16.18 41.04
N SER A 455 -24.81 15.44 41.67
CA SER A 455 -23.94 16.00 42.71
C SER A 455 -23.12 17.16 42.14
N PRO A 456 -23.09 18.33 42.80
CA PRO A 456 -22.30 19.48 42.34
C PRO A 456 -20.78 19.22 42.37
N ASP A 457 -20.35 18.15 43.05
CA ASP A 457 -18.95 17.75 43.15
C ASP A 457 -18.42 17.03 41.90
N LEU A 458 -19.29 16.60 40.98
CA LEU A 458 -18.94 15.89 39.76
C LEU A 458 -18.76 16.88 38.60
N VAL A 459 -17.56 16.93 38.03
CA VAL A 459 -17.29 17.66 36.79
C VAL A 459 -18.14 17.07 35.66
N ASP A 460 -18.75 17.92 34.84
CA ASP A 460 -19.67 17.51 33.77
C ASP A 460 -19.05 16.46 32.83
N THR A 461 -17.78 16.64 32.43
CA THR A 461 -17.04 15.66 31.62
C THR A 461 -16.91 14.27 32.26
N THR A 462 -16.76 14.19 33.59
CA THR A 462 -16.72 12.90 34.30
C THR A 462 -18.10 12.25 34.33
N ARG A 463 -19.17 13.05 34.44
CA ARG A 463 -20.55 12.57 34.40
C ARG A 463 -20.86 11.96 33.03
N GLU A 464 -20.52 12.66 31.96
CA GLU A 464 -20.67 12.19 30.58
C GLU A 464 -19.98 10.83 30.36
N LEU A 465 -18.73 10.68 30.80
CA LEU A 465 -17.99 9.40 30.70
C LEU A 465 -18.67 8.25 31.48
N ILE A 466 -19.25 8.53 32.66
CA ILE A 466 -19.97 7.52 33.44
C ILE A 466 -21.27 7.13 32.73
N GLU A 467 -21.98 8.10 32.16
CA GLU A 467 -23.22 7.88 31.43
C GLU A 467 -22.98 7.07 30.15
N GLU A 468 -21.93 7.39 29.39
CA GLU A 468 -21.47 6.60 28.24
C GLU A 468 -21.12 5.16 28.63
N ALA A 469 -20.30 4.98 29.67
CA ALA A 469 -19.93 3.66 30.15
C ALA A 469 -21.15 2.84 30.61
N SER A 470 -22.09 3.49 31.30
CA SER A 470 -23.34 2.85 31.77
C SER A 470 -24.28 2.50 30.62
N ALA A 471 -24.37 3.34 29.59
CA ALA A 471 -25.18 3.08 28.39
C ALA A 471 -24.58 1.92 27.58
N TYR A 472 -23.24 1.85 27.49
CA TYR A 472 -22.55 0.71 26.89
C TYR A 472 -22.79 -0.59 27.67
N ALA A 473 -22.73 -0.55 29.00
CA ALA A 473 -23.07 -1.70 29.83
C ALA A 473 -24.53 -2.15 29.65
N TYR A 474 -25.47 -1.21 29.45
CA TYR A 474 -26.87 -1.51 29.14
C TYR A 474 -27.06 -2.15 27.76
N PHE A 475 -26.28 -1.71 26.77
CA PHE A 475 -26.20 -2.35 25.47
C PHE A 475 -25.67 -3.79 25.59
N SER A 476 -24.55 -4.00 26.28
CA SER A 476 -23.99 -5.35 26.49
C SER A 476 -24.95 -6.26 27.26
N LEU A 477 -25.64 -5.76 28.29
CA LEU A 477 -26.68 -6.50 29.02
C LEU A 477 -27.81 -6.93 28.09
N THR A 478 -28.24 -6.04 27.18
CA THR A 478 -29.29 -6.33 26.20
C THR A 478 -28.86 -7.40 25.20
N LEU A 479 -27.62 -7.34 24.70
CA LEU A 479 -27.06 -8.39 23.84
C LEU A 479 -26.98 -9.74 24.57
N LEU A 480 -26.55 -9.76 25.83
CA LEU A 480 -26.50 -10.98 26.64
C LEU A 480 -27.90 -11.56 26.85
N ASP A 481 -28.89 -10.73 27.15
CA ASP A 481 -30.29 -11.15 27.32
C ASP A 481 -30.89 -11.72 26.01
N ILE A 482 -30.42 -11.26 24.84
CA ILE A 482 -30.90 -11.72 23.53
C ILE A 482 -30.16 -12.98 23.06
N PHE A 483 -28.84 -12.93 22.94
CA PHE A 483 -28.02 -13.97 22.30
C PHE A 483 -27.58 -15.09 23.27
N SER A 484 -27.41 -14.78 24.56
CA SER A 484 -26.98 -15.76 25.56
C SER A 484 -28.15 -16.50 26.23
N SER A 485 -29.36 -16.40 25.66
CA SER A 485 -30.55 -17.11 26.10
C SER A 485 -30.97 -18.15 25.06
N ASN A 486 -31.52 -19.27 25.53
CA ASN A 486 -31.97 -20.36 24.65
C ASN A 486 -33.16 -19.92 23.77
N GLY A 487 -33.25 -20.50 22.57
CA GLY A 487 -34.39 -20.34 21.67
C GLY A 487 -34.42 -19.02 20.92
N LEU A 488 -33.26 -18.53 20.45
CA LEU A 488 -33.14 -17.27 19.70
C LEU A 488 -34.14 -17.20 18.54
N ASP A 489 -34.21 -18.22 17.67
CA ASP A 489 -35.10 -18.21 16.50
C ASP A 489 -36.57 -17.96 16.86
N ARG A 490 -37.07 -18.64 17.90
CA ARG A 490 -38.44 -18.46 18.39
C ARG A 490 -38.63 -17.05 18.93
N ARG A 491 -37.67 -16.53 19.69
CA ARG A 491 -37.74 -15.18 20.27
C ARG A 491 -37.65 -14.09 19.22
N THR A 492 -36.81 -14.26 18.21
CA THR A 492 -36.72 -13.37 17.03
C THR A 492 -38.06 -13.32 16.31
N ALA A 493 -38.73 -14.46 16.10
CA ALA A 493 -40.05 -14.49 15.48
C ALA A 493 -41.13 -13.77 16.31
N LEU A 494 -41.07 -13.88 17.65
CA LEU A 494 -41.98 -13.15 18.54
C LEU A 494 -41.68 -11.65 18.56
N ALA A 495 -40.41 -11.26 18.62
CA ALA A 495 -39.99 -9.87 18.61
C ALA A 495 -40.36 -9.19 17.28
N ALA A 496 -40.26 -9.89 16.15
CA ALA A 496 -40.64 -9.37 14.83
C ALA A 496 -42.10 -8.86 14.76
N ALA A 497 -43.00 -9.33 15.64
CA ALA A 497 -44.37 -8.81 15.74
C ALA A 497 -44.44 -7.33 16.19
N PHE A 498 -43.37 -6.82 16.83
CA PHE A 498 -43.23 -5.43 17.25
C PHE A 498 -42.58 -4.53 16.16
N GLY A 499 -42.44 -5.04 14.93
CA GLY A 499 -41.92 -4.27 13.79
C GLY A 499 -40.44 -3.93 13.93
N ARG A 500 -40.09 -2.66 13.72
CA ARG A 500 -38.68 -2.19 13.69
C ARG A 500 -37.95 -2.44 15.01
N GLU A 501 -38.62 -2.24 16.14
CA GLU A 501 -38.01 -2.41 17.47
C GLU A 501 -37.69 -3.87 17.82
N GLY A 502 -38.39 -4.82 17.18
CA GLY A 502 -38.11 -6.25 17.32
C GLY A 502 -37.04 -6.79 16.37
N SER A 503 -36.60 -5.99 15.41
CA SER A 503 -35.59 -6.41 14.44
C SER A 503 -34.20 -6.47 15.07
N LEU A 504 -33.41 -7.48 14.72
CA LEU A 504 -32.00 -7.57 15.12
C LEU A 504 -31.15 -6.44 14.50
N GLN A 505 -31.58 -5.85 13.39
CA GLN A 505 -30.98 -4.63 12.83
C GLN A 505 -30.97 -3.49 13.86
N ARG A 506 -32.00 -3.41 14.70
CA ARG A 506 -32.14 -2.32 15.68
C ARG A 506 -31.02 -2.29 16.71
N LEU A 507 -30.40 -3.43 16.98
CA LEU A 507 -29.24 -3.53 17.86
C LEU A 507 -28.02 -2.80 17.27
N ALA A 508 -27.81 -2.91 15.95
CA ALA A 508 -26.75 -2.18 15.27
C ALA A 508 -27.03 -0.67 15.25
N ASP A 509 -28.28 -0.26 15.03
CA ASP A 509 -28.69 1.15 15.13
C ASP A 509 -28.39 1.71 16.53
N ALA A 510 -28.74 0.96 17.59
CA ALA A 510 -28.44 1.35 18.97
C ALA A 510 -26.93 1.44 19.23
N ARG A 511 -26.12 0.56 18.60
CA ARG A 511 -24.65 0.61 18.69
C ARG A 511 -24.07 1.86 18.04
N GLN A 512 -24.59 2.27 16.89
CA GLN A 512 -24.19 3.52 16.23
C GLN A 512 -24.55 4.75 17.08
N GLU A 513 -25.77 4.75 17.64
CA GLU A 513 -26.29 5.84 18.46
C GLU A 513 -25.54 6.03 19.78
N LEU A 514 -24.89 4.98 20.31
CA LEU A 514 -23.98 5.13 21.46
C LEU A 514 -22.81 6.08 21.19
N GLY A 515 -22.36 6.19 19.93
CA GLY A 515 -21.32 7.15 19.53
C GLY A 515 -21.83 8.58 19.41
N ILE A 516 -23.14 8.79 19.37
CA ILE A 516 -23.78 10.11 19.21
C ILE A 516 -24.28 10.63 20.57
N SER A 517 -25.08 9.82 21.28
CA SER A 517 -25.67 10.21 22.56
C SER A 517 -26.04 8.98 23.41
N PRO A 518 -25.54 8.88 24.65
CA PRO A 518 -25.92 7.80 25.56
C PRO A 518 -27.42 7.84 25.90
N TYR A 519 -28.07 9.01 25.88
CA TYR A 519 -29.50 9.16 26.16
C TYR A 519 -30.38 8.69 25.01
N SER A 520 -30.01 9.02 23.77
CA SER A 520 -30.68 8.51 22.56
C SER A 520 -30.57 6.99 22.49
N ALA A 521 -29.35 6.48 22.66
CA ALA A 521 -29.08 5.04 22.66
C ALA A 521 -29.90 4.29 23.71
N ARG A 522 -30.02 4.83 24.94
CA ARG A 522 -30.88 4.25 25.98
C ARG A 522 -32.34 4.19 25.59
N THR A 523 -32.88 5.24 24.98
CA THR A 523 -34.27 5.28 24.50
C THR A 523 -34.52 4.19 23.44
N LEU A 524 -33.56 4.00 22.54
CA LEU A 524 -33.61 2.92 21.55
C LEU A 524 -33.54 1.54 22.21
N LEU A 525 -32.65 1.37 23.17
CA LEU A 525 -32.50 0.11 23.92
C LEU A 525 -33.75 -0.23 24.73
N ASP A 526 -34.44 0.74 25.30
CA ASP A 526 -35.72 0.51 25.98
C ASP A 526 -36.78 0.00 25.01
N GLY A 527 -36.86 0.58 23.81
CA GLY A 527 -37.74 0.10 22.73
C GLY A 527 -37.45 -1.35 22.34
N ILE A 528 -36.17 -1.68 22.13
CA ILE A 528 -35.72 -3.05 21.86
C ILE A 528 -36.08 -3.98 23.01
N ARG A 529 -35.77 -3.60 24.25
CA ARG A 529 -36.02 -4.45 25.43
C ARG A 529 -37.51 -4.71 25.61
N VAL A 530 -38.38 -3.73 25.37
CA VAL A 530 -39.84 -3.93 25.36
C VAL A 530 -40.25 -4.94 24.27
N ALA A 531 -39.78 -4.77 23.04
CA ALA A 531 -40.09 -5.69 21.94
C ALA A 531 -39.61 -7.13 22.20
N TRP A 532 -38.50 -7.28 22.92
CA TRP A 532 -37.90 -8.56 23.30
C TRP A 532 -38.37 -9.10 24.66
N SER A 533 -39.36 -8.44 25.30
CA SER A 533 -39.91 -8.79 26.62
C SER A 533 -38.84 -8.88 27.72
N LEU A 534 -37.89 -7.95 27.70
CA LEU A 534 -36.80 -7.82 28.65
C LEU A 534 -37.11 -6.76 29.71
N PRO A 535 -36.57 -6.90 30.94
CA PRO A 535 -36.85 -5.96 32.02
C PRO A 535 -36.19 -4.60 31.77
N LEU A 536 -36.91 -3.52 32.08
CA LEU A 536 -36.44 -2.13 32.04
C LEU A 536 -35.88 -1.64 33.39
N GLN A 537 -35.81 -2.54 34.37
CA GLN A 537 -35.27 -2.29 35.70
C GLN A 537 -34.43 -3.49 36.12
N PRO A 538 -33.52 -3.34 37.11
CA PRO A 538 -32.79 -4.47 37.67
C PRO A 538 -33.75 -5.57 38.15
N ARG A 539 -33.42 -6.84 37.92
CA ARG A 539 -34.23 -7.94 38.44
C ARG A 539 -34.11 -7.97 39.96
N ALA A 540 -35.22 -8.21 40.65
CA ALA A 540 -35.17 -8.42 42.10
C ALA A 540 -34.34 -9.69 42.40
N ASN A 541 -33.50 -9.64 43.44
CA ASN A 541 -32.57 -10.71 43.82
C ASN A 541 -33.20 -12.11 44.04
N GLY A 542 -34.52 -12.26 43.98
CA GLY A 542 -35.26 -13.51 44.20
C GLY A 542 -35.43 -14.41 42.98
N ASP A 543 -35.20 -13.92 41.75
CA ASP A 543 -35.49 -14.66 40.51
C ASP A 543 -34.28 -15.41 39.91
N ILE A 544 -33.12 -15.36 40.56
CA ILE A 544 -31.94 -16.11 40.12
C ILE A 544 -31.90 -17.41 40.95
N PRO A 545 -31.99 -18.61 40.32
CA PRO A 545 -31.74 -19.85 41.04
C PRO A 545 -30.31 -19.78 41.57
N LEU A 546 -30.16 -19.66 42.89
CA LEU A 546 -28.87 -19.78 43.58
C LEU A 546 -28.33 -21.19 43.31
N GLN A 547 -27.59 -21.36 42.21
CA GLN A 547 -26.66 -22.47 42.13
C GLN A 547 -25.71 -22.28 43.31
N ARG A 548 -25.73 -23.25 44.23
CA ARG A 548 -24.90 -23.27 45.44
C ARG A 548 -23.51 -22.81 45.07
N ALA A 549 -23.06 -21.70 45.66
CA ALA A 549 -21.68 -21.26 45.59
C ALA A 549 -20.81 -22.42 46.12
N SER A 550 -20.25 -23.21 45.21
CA SER A 550 -19.20 -24.16 45.54
C SER A 550 -17.97 -23.34 45.92
N ASP A 551 -17.34 -23.68 47.04
CA ASP A 551 -16.11 -23.07 47.54
C ASP A 551 -15.12 -22.83 46.40
N CYS A 552 -14.88 -21.55 46.08
CA CYS A 552 -13.93 -21.19 45.03
C CYS A 552 -12.58 -20.91 45.65
N ALA A 553 -11.56 -21.66 45.21
CA ALA A 553 -10.17 -21.53 45.65
C ALA A 553 -9.58 -20.11 45.51
N ILE A 554 -10.16 -19.26 44.64
CA ILE A 554 -9.73 -17.87 44.40
C ILE A 554 -10.30 -16.89 45.43
N HIS A 555 -11.45 -17.21 46.05
CA HIS A 555 -12.14 -16.33 47.03
C HIS A 555 -12.07 -16.87 48.47
N THR A 556 -11.40 -18.00 48.69
CA THR A 556 -11.15 -18.58 50.03
C THR A 556 -9.84 -18.14 50.69
N SER A 557 -9.17 -17.10 50.16
CA SER A 557 -7.93 -16.53 50.73
C SER A 557 -8.09 -15.08 51.13
#